data_AF-A0A2K4MN20-F1
#
_entry.id   AF-A0A2K4MN20-F1
#
_cell.length_a   1.000
_cell.length_b   1.000
_cell.length_c   1.000
_cell.angle_alpha   90.00
_cell.angle_beta   90.00
_cell.angle_gamma   90.00
#
_symmetry.space_group_name_H-M   'P 1'
#
loop_
_entity.id
_entity.type
_entity.pdbx_description
1 polymer ?
#
loop_
_entity_poly.entity_id
_entity_poly.type
_entity_poly.pdbx_seq_one_letter_code
_entity_poly.pdbx_strand_id
1 'polypeptide(L)' 'MDFNILIRTFMQEGSQLRFRAGGGIVADSDPERELMETRHKARGLLRALGV' A
#
# COMPACT_ATOMS: atom_id res chain seq x y z
N MET A 1 -6.74 -25.78 -3.69
CA MET A 1 -6.73 -24.44 -4.29
C MET A 1 -6.27 -23.48 -3.20
N ASP A 2 -5.39 -22.53 -3.52
CA ASP A 2 -4.78 -21.59 -2.56
C ASP A 2 -4.96 -20.15 -3.06
N PHE A 3 -5.21 -19.22 -2.13
CA PHE A 3 -5.56 -17.83 -2.42
C PHE A 3 -4.83 -16.87 -1.49
N ASN A 4 -4.53 -15.68 -2.00
CA ASN A 4 -3.89 -14.60 -1.25
C ASN A 4 -4.68 -13.30 -1.37
N ILE A 5 -4.53 -12.43 -0.37
CA ILE A 5 -5.08 -11.07 -0.41
C ILE A 5 -4.16 -10.19 -1.27
N LEU A 6 -4.73 -9.40 -2.17
CA LEU A 6 -3.99 -8.46 -3.02
C LEU A 6 -3.57 -7.21 -2.24
N ILE A 7 -2.52 -7.35 -1.43
CA ILE A 7 -1.83 -6.24 -0.74
C ILE A 7 -0.35 -6.24 -1.13
N ARG A 8 0.29 -5.07 -1.05
CA ARG A 8 1.69 -4.91 -1.49
C ARG A 8 1.88 -5.41 -2.93
N THR A 9 0.95 -5.06 -3.79
CA THR A 9 0.86 -5.53 -5.17
C THR A 9 0.85 -4.33 -6.11
N PHE A 10 1.48 -4.50 -7.27
CA PHE A 10 1.33 -3.59 -8.40
C PHE A 10 0.29 -4.12 -9.38
N MET A 11 -0.50 -3.22 -9.94
CA MET A 11 -1.34 -3.44 -11.10
C MET A 11 -0.73 -2.69 -12.28
N GLN A 12 -0.44 -3.39 -13.36
CA GLN A 12 0.05 -2.80 -14.60
C GLN A 12 -1.07 -2.74 -15.65
N GLU A 13 -1.27 -1.57 -16.24
CA GLU A 13 -2.14 -1.38 -17.40
C GLU A 13 -1.35 -0.61 -18.48
N GLY A 14 -0.94 -1.32 -19.52
CA GLY A 14 -0.02 -0.79 -20.53
C GLY A 14 1.30 -0.33 -19.89
N SER A 15 1.62 0.95 -20.05
CA SER A 15 2.81 1.60 -19.47
C SER A 15 2.57 2.20 -18.09
N GLN A 16 1.35 2.11 -17.53
CA GLN A 16 1.03 2.65 -16.22
C GLN A 16 1.11 1.58 -15.14
N LEU A 17 1.84 1.88 -14.06
CA LEU A 17 1.89 1.06 -12.86
C LEU A 17 1.13 1.76 -11.74
N ARG A 18 0.19 1.05 -11.11
CA ARG A 18 -0.62 1.55 -9.99
C ARG A 18 -0.46 0.62 -8.80
N PHE A 19 -0.45 1.16 -7.59
CA PHE A 19 -0.50 0.37 -6.36
C PHE A 19 -1.41 1.05 -5.34
N ARG A 20 -1.80 0.30 -4.31
CA ARG A 20 -2.58 0.82 -3.20
C ARG A 20 -1.91 0.47 -1.87
N ALA A 21 -2.01 1.38 -0.92
CA ALA A 21 -1.66 1.19 0.47
C ALA A 21 -2.74 1.85 1.33
N GLY A 22 -2.96 1.34 2.53
CA GLY A 22 -3.92 1.89 3.48
C GLY A 22 -3.73 1.30 4.89
N GLY A 23 -4.47 1.86 5.84
CA GLY A 23 -4.57 1.43 7.23
C GLY A 23 -6.02 1.08 7.58
N GLY A 24 -6.20 0.38 8.70
CA GLY A 24 -7.52 0.17 9.28
C GLY A 24 -7.84 1.32 10.22
N ILE A 25 -8.99 1.96 10.06
CA ILE A 25 -9.41 3.07 10.92
C ILE A 25 -10.32 2.54 12.03
N VAL A 26 -10.03 2.90 13.27
CA VAL A 26 -10.86 2.65 14.45
C VAL A 26 -11.24 3.95 15.14
N ALA A 27 -12.10 3.88 16.15
CA ALA A 27 -12.60 5.07 16.86
C ALA A 27 -11.47 5.95 17.44
N ASP A 28 -10.38 5.33 17.88
CA ASP A 28 -9.24 6.00 18.51
C ASP A 28 -8.08 6.30 17.52
N SER A 29 -8.31 6.11 16.21
CA SER A 29 -7.27 6.37 15.20
C SER A 29 -6.91 7.84 15.15
N ASP A 30 -5.62 8.10 14.99
CA ASP A 30 -5.03 9.42 14.81
C ASP A 30 -4.69 9.64 13.32
N PRO A 31 -5.26 10.66 12.65
CA PRO A 31 -5.09 10.85 11.21
C PRO A 31 -3.63 10.91 10.75
N GLU A 32 -2.76 11.59 11.50
CA GLU A 32 -1.33 11.69 11.19
C GLU A 32 -0.65 10.33 11.27
N ARG A 33 -0.92 9.53 12.31
CA ARG A 33 -0.36 8.18 12.46
C ARG A 33 -0.81 7.24 11.34
N GLU A 34 -2.08 7.26 10.96
CA GLU A 34 -2.62 6.40 9.90
C GLU A 34 -2.02 6.74 8.52
N LEU A 35 -1.80 8.03 8.26
CA LEU A 35 -1.10 8.48 7.05
C LEU A 35 0.35 8.00 7.04
N MET A 36 1.04 8.06 8.18
CA MET A 36 2.41 7.56 8.32
C MET A 36 2.49 6.04 8.11
N GLU A 37 1.54 5.28 8.65
CA GLU A 37 1.44 3.84 8.42
C GLU A 37 1.22 3.53 6.93
N THR A 38 0.30 4.23 6.28
CA THR A 38 0.01 4.07 4.86
C THR A 38 1.25 4.31 4.00
N ARG A 39 2.02 5.37 4.30
CA ARG A 39 3.31 5.67 3.63
C ARG A 39 4.35 4.59 3.90
N HIS A 40 4.44 4.08 5.13
CA HIS A 40 5.35 3.00 5.47
C HIS A 40 5.05 1.73 4.66
N LYS A 41 3.77 1.36 4.54
CA LYS A 41 3.33 0.21 3.73
C LYS A 41 3.62 0.39 2.24
N ALA A 42 3.48 1.61 1.72
CA ALA A 42 3.82 1.96 0.33
C ALA A 42 5.33 1.93 0.05
N ARG A 43 6.16 2.28 1.04
CA ARG A 43 7.61 2.44 0.87
C ARG A 43 8.31 1.19 0.34
N GLY A 44 7.85 -0.01 0.72
CA GLY A 44 8.41 -1.27 0.21
C GLY A 44 8.23 -1.42 -1.30
N LEU A 45 7.07 -0.99 -1.82
CA LEU A 45 6.78 -1.00 -3.25
C LEU A 45 7.64 0.03 -4.00
N LEU A 46 7.71 1.26 -3.49
CA LEU A 46 8.53 2.32 -4.08
C LEU A 46 10.00 1.92 -4.20
N ARG A 47 10.56 1.32 -3.13
CA ARG A 47 11.93 0.78 -3.14
C ARG A 47 12.16 -0.27 -4.22
N ALA A 48 11.16 -1.10 -4.53
CA ALA A 48 11.28 -2.11 -5.60
C ALA A 48 11.38 -1.47 -7.00
N LEU A 49 10.92 -0.23 -7.16
CA LEU A 49 11.09 0.58 -8.37
C LEU A 49 12.35 1.44 -8.33
N GLY A 50 13.10 1.43 -7.24
CA GLY A 50 14.30 2.27 -7.06
C GLY A 50 14.01 3.74 -6.75
N VAL A 51 12.80 4.07 -6.27
CA VAL A 51 12.39 5.43 -5.87
C VAL A 51 12.08 5.55 -4.37
#